data_AF-A0A0K8PEQ7-F1
#
_entry.id   AF-A0A0K8PEQ7-F1
#
_cell.length_a   1.000
_cell.length_b   1.000
_cell.length_c   1.000
_cell.angle_alpha   90.00
_cell.angle_beta   90.00
_cell.angle_gamma   90.00
#
_symmetry.space_group_name_H-M   'P 1'
#
loop_
_entity.id
_entity.type
_entity.pdbx_description
1 polymer ?
#
loop_
_entity_poly.entity_id
_entity_poly.type
_entity_poly.pdbx_seq_one_letter_code
_entity_poly.pdbx_strand_id
1 'polypeptide(L)'
;MIAVAGVAGTLGGSLLTQRAAEQAKRREIELVRDQEETRENLLLRRTCYVELNRDARQFTTALNHHLHAIREGNVEEADREALDEAKRTHRDRYSAAQMIAPDEVLARASVVNQALNKVYGQVKRLERGEPEPGETAATAAQAQAEIWDLLRAMRATMRRDLGVSPVE
;
A
#
# COMPACT_ATOMS: atom_id res chain seq x y z
N MET A 1 -53.55 -28.92 -47.16
CA MET A 1 -52.42 -29.23 -46.26
C MET A 1 -51.60 -27.95 -46.01
N ILE A 2 -52.04 -27.07 -45.12
CA ILE A 2 -51.26 -25.89 -44.68
C ILE A 2 -51.52 -25.73 -43.18
N ALA A 3 -50.69 -26.35 -42.34
CA ALA A 3 -50.70 -26.15 -40.89
C ALA A 3 -49.37 -26.52 -40.22
N VAL A 4 -48.50 -27.30 -40.88
CA VAL A 4 -47.27 -27.82 -40.27
C VAL A 4 -46.08 -26.85 -40.41
N ALA A 5 -46.10 -25.94 -41.37
CA ALA A 5 -45.00 -24.98 -41.59
C ALA A 5 -44.96 -23.83 -40.55
N GLY A 6 -46.08 -23.49 -39.91
CA GLY A 6 -46.16 -22.38 -38.95
C GLY A 6 -45.61 -22.70 -37.56
N VAL A 7 -45.75 -23.96 -37.10
CA VAL A 7 -45.35 -24.39 -35.75
C VAL A 7 -43.83 -24.65 -35.65
N ALA A 8 -43.21 -25.09 -36.75
CA ALA A 8 -41.75 -25.26 -36.82
C ALA A 8 -41.00 -23.92 -36.76
N GLY A 9 -41.57 -22.86 -37.36
CA GLY A 9 -40.98 -21.51 -37.35
C GLY A 9 -41.04 -20.83 -35.97
N THR A 10 -42.12 -21.03 -35.21
CA THR A 10 -42.26 -20.45 -33.86
C THR A 10 -41.42 -21.17 -32.81
N LEU A 11 -41.31 -22.51 -32.85
CA LEU A 11 -40.43 -23.27 -31.94
C LEU A 11 -38.94 -23.02 -32.22
N GLY A 12 -38.55 -22.87 -33.50
CA GLY A 12 -37.17 -22.52 -33.88
C GLY A 12 -36.79 -21.09 -33.46
N GLY A 13 -37.71 -20.14 -33.66
CA GLY A 13 -37.51 -18.75 -33.25
C GLY A 13 -37.46 -18.55 -31.73
N SER A 14 -38.26 -19.30 -30.96
CA SER A 14 -38.25 -19.21 -29.49
C SER A 14 -36.95 -19.73 -28.88
N LEU A 15 -36.39 -20.82 -29.41
CA LEU A 15 -35.12 -21.39 -28.93
C LEU A 15 -33.92 -20.49 -29.27
N LEU A 16 -33.92 -19.85 -30.43
CA LEU A 16 -32.89 -18.86 -30.80
C LEU A 16 -32.95 -17.61 -29.91
N THR A 17 -34.17 -17.13 -29.64
CA THR A 17 -34.39 -15.99 -28.73
C THR A 17 -34.00 -16.33 -27.30
N GLN A 18 -34.32 -17.54 -26.83
CA GLN A 18 -33.93 -18.01 -25.50
C GLN A 18 -32.41 -18.11 -25.34
N ARG A 19 -31.70 -18.66 -26.33
CA ARG A 19 -30.22 -18.71 -26.31
C ARG A 19 -29.59 -17.32 -26.35
N ALA A 20 -30.14 -16.40 -27.16
CA ALA A 20 -29.67 -15.02 -27.20
C ALA A 20 -29.88 -14.31 -25.85
N ALA A 21 -31.02 -14.53 -25.20
CA ALA A 21 -31.31 -14.00 -23.87
C ALA A 21 -30.38 -14.59 -22.79
N GLU A 22 -30.10 -15.89 -22.83
CA GLU A 22 -29.14 -16.54 -21.93
C GLU A 22 -27.71 -16.01 -22.11
N GLN A 23 -27.28 -15.77 -23.36
CA GLN A 23 -25.96 -15.18 -23.64
C GLN A 23 -25.87 -13.72 -23.18
N ALA A 24 -26.91 -12.92 -23.41
CA ALA A 24 -26.97 -11.54 -22.94
C ALA A 24 -26.90 -11.48 -21.41
N LYS A 25 -27.66 -12.34 -20.73
CA LYS A 25 -27.65 -12.44 -19.26
C LYS A 25 -26.28 -12.86 -18.72
N ARG A 26 -25.58 -13.79 -19.38
CA ARG A 26 -24.22 -14.18 -18.98
C ARG A 26 -23.24 -13.03 -19.09
N ARG A 27 -23.27 -12.27 -20.19
CA ARG A 27 -22.42 -11.08 -20.38
C ARG A 27 -22.72 -9.99 -19.35
N GLU A 28 -23.98 -9.78 -19.03
CA GLU A 28 -24.38 -8.83 -17.99
C GLU A 28 -23.81 -9.23 -16.61
N ILE A 29 -23.92 -10.52 -16.25
CA ILE A 29 -23.33 -11.05 -15.00
C ILE A 29 -21.82 -10.87 -14.98
N GLU A 30 -21.14 -11.14 -16.10
CA GLU A 30 -19.69 -10.98 -16.24
C GLU A 30 -19.26 -9.52 -16.08
N LEU A 31 -19.94 -8.59 -16.76
CA LEU A 31 -19.66 -7.15 -16.61
C LEU A 31 -19.86 -6.65 -15.18
N VAL A 32 -20.91 -7.12 -14.48
CA VAL A 32 -21.15 -6.76 -13.09
C VAL A 32 -20.03 -7.30 -12.19
N ARG A 33 -19.59 -8.55 -12.41
CA ARG A 33 -18.48 -9.15 -11.65
C ARG A 33 -17.17 -8.41 -11.87
N ASP A 34 -16.81 -8.08 -13.11
CA ASP A 34 -15.59 -7.35 -13.41
C ASP A 34 -15.58 -5.96 -12.75
N GLN A 35 -16.72 -5.29 -12.73
CA GLN A 35 -16.89 -4.01 -12.04
C GLN A 35 -16.74 -4.15 -10.52
N GLU A 36 -17.28 -5.21 -9.94
CA GLU A 36 -17.18 -5.52 -8.52
C GLU A 36 -15.74 -5.85 -8.12
N GLU A 37 -15.06 -6.74 -8.86
CA GLU A 37 -13.64 -7.07 -8.65
C GLU A 37 -12.74 -5.83 -8.76
N THR A 38 -12.97 -4.98 -9.76
CA THR A 38 -12.22 -3.73 -9.93
C THR A 38 -12.41 -2.81 -8.73
N ARG A 39 -13.64 -2.67 -8.24
CA ARG A 39 -13.97 -1.85 -7.07
C ARG A 39 -13.34 -2.42 -5.81
N GLU A 40 -13.42 -3.72 -5.59
CA GLU A 40 -12.81 -4.40 -4.45
C GLU A 40 -11.28 -4.23 -4.45
N ASN A 41 -10.64 -4.40 -5.60
CA ASN A 41 -9.20 -4.20 -5.73
C ASN A 41 -8.79 -2.76 -5.40
N LEU A 42 -9.56 -1.77 -5.89
CA LEU A 42 -9.31 -0.36 -5.58
C LEU A 42 -9.47 -0.05 -4.09
N LEU A 43 -10.49 -0.61 -3.44
CA LEU A 43 -10.70 -0.46 -2.00
C LEU A 43 -9.58 -1.11 -1.19
N LEU A 44 -9.15 -2.31 -1.59
CA LEU A 44 -8.03 -3.02 -0.96
C LEU A 44 -6.74 -2.21 -1.03
N ARG A 45 -6.40 -1.69 -2.22
CA ARG A 45 -5.24 -0.80 -2.41
C ARG A 45 -5.34 0.47 -1.59
N ARG A 46 -6.52 1.12 -1.58
CA ARG A 46 -6.73 2.35 -0.81
C ARG A 46 -6.49 2.13 0.68
N THR A 47 -7.04 1.06 1.25
CA THR A 47 -6.82 0.69 2.65
C THR A 47 -5.34 0.43 2.92
N CYS A 48 -4.70 -0.42 2.09
CA CYS A 48 -3.29 -0.73 2.20
C CYS A 48 -2.40 0.53 2.18
N TYR A 49 -2.66 1.48 1.27
CA TYR A 49 -1.87 2.71 1.15
C TYR A 49 -2.06 3.65 2.33
N VAL A 50 -3.28 3.74 2.88
CA VAL A 50 -3.55 4.55 4.07
C VAL A 50 -2.76 4.01 5.25
N GLU A 51 -2.80 2.71 5.49
CA GLU A 51 -2.09 2.07 6.59
C GLU A 51 -0.57 2.19 6.42
N LEU A 52 -0.04 1.84 5.24
CA LEU A 52 1.39 1.95 4.98
C LEU A 52 1.90 3.39 5.13
N ASN A 53 1.17 4.39 4.62
CA ASN A 53 1.60 5.79 4.72
C ASN A 53 1.54 6.30 6.17
N ARG A 54 0.49 5.92 6.92
CA ARG A 54 0.34 6.25 8.34
C ARG A 54 1.50 5.67 9.14
N ASP A 55 1.75 4.37 9.01
CA ASP A 55 2.66 3.66 9.91
C ASP A 55 4.12 3.99 9.57
N ALA A 56 4.44 4.27 8.30
CA ALA A 56 5.75 4.82 7.92
C ALA A 56 6.00 6.21 8.54
N ARG A 57 4.98 7.08 8.61
CA ARG A 57 5.08 8.38 9.28
C ARG A 57 5.23 8.22 10.79
N GLN A 58 4.45 7.32 11.40
CA GLN A 58 4.56 7.03 12.83
C GLN A 58 5.95 6.52 13.20
N PHE A 59 6.52 5.62 12.39
CA PHE A 59 7.90 5.16 12.59
C PHE A 59 8.92 6.30 12.43
N THR A 60 8.73 7.16 11.44
CA THR A 60 9.57 8.37 11.25
C THR A 60 9.51 9.30 12.46
N THR A 61 8.33 9.51 13.05
CA THR A 61 8.14 10.30 14.27
C THR A 61 8.79 9.64 15.49
N ALA A 62 8.62 8.32 15.66
CA ALA A 62 9.24 7.58 16.76
C ALA A 62 10.78 7.67 16.70
N LEU A 63 11.36 7.57 15.50
CA LEU A 63 12.80 7.79 15.29
C LEU A 63 13.24 9.20 15.72
N ASN A 64 12.45 10.22 15.40
CA ASN A 64 12.75 11.60 15.81
C ASN A 64 12.71 11.76 17.33
N HIS A 65 11.64 11.28 17.98
CA HIS A 65 11.52 11.33 19.44
C HIS A 65 12.67 10.61 20.14
N HIS A 66 13.03 9.41 19.67
CA HIS A 66 14.14 8.64 20.25
C HIS A 66 15.50 9.33 20.06
N LEU A 67 15.72 9.97 18.91
CA LEU A 67 16.92 10.79 18.68
C LEU A 67 16.99 12.00 19.60
N HIS A 68 15.85 12.61 19.94
CA HIS A 68 15.80 13.67 20.95
C HIS A 68 16.15 13.14 22.34
N ALA A 69 15.57 12.01 22.75
CA ALA A 69 15.88 11.37 24.04
C ALA A 69 17.37 11.00 24.18
N ILE A 70 18.00 10.47 23.11
CA ILE A 70 19.44 10.18 23.08
C ILE A 70 20.26 11.45 23.32
N ARG A 71 19.89 12.58 22.72
CA ARG A 71 20.63 13.86 22.86
C ARG A 71 20.53 14.44 24.27
N GLU A 72 19.40 14.22 24.92
CA GLU A 72 19.15 14.66 26.30
C GLU A 72 19.74 13.69 27.34
N GLY A 73 20.19 12.51 26.91
CA GLY A 73 20.70 11.46 27.80
C GLY A 73 19.61 10.73 28.59
N ASN A 74 18.34 10.90 28.20
CA ASN A 74 17.15 10.45 28.93
C ASN A 74 16.34 9.46 28.09
N VAL A 75 16.97 8.38 27.60
CA VAL A 75 16.24 7.34 26.87
C VAL A 75 15.57 6.41 27.88
N GLU A 76 14.25 6.56 28.00
CA GLU A 76 13.42 5.72 28.85
C GLU A 76 13.04 4.41 28.16
N GLU A 77 12.65 3.41 28.94
CA GLU A 77 12.21 2.12 28.37
C GLU A 77 10.97 2.29 27.48
N ALA A 78 10.06 3.20 27.87
CA ALA A 78 8.89 3.53 27.07
C ALA A 78 9.24 4.09 25.68
N ASP A 79 10.34 4.84 25.55
CA ASP A 79 10.80 5.35 24.25
C ASP A 79 11.32 4.23 23.36
N ARG A 80 12.08 3.28 23.95
CA ARG A 80 12.57 2.07 23.26
C ARG A 80 11.41 1.23 22.75
N GLU A 81 10.45 0.95 23.62
CA GLU A 81 9.25 0.15 23.28
C GLU A 81 8.42 0.82 22.19
N ALA A 82 8.20 2.14 22.28
CA ALA A 82 7.46 2.89 21.27
C ALA A 82 8.15 2.85 19.89
N LEU A 83 9.48 2.98 19.86
CA LEU A 83 10.26 2.88 18.62
C LEU A 83 10.18 1.47 18.01
N ASP A 84 10.39 0.44 18.83
CA ASP A 84 10.37 -0.95 18.36
C ASP A 84 8.97 -1.41 17.94
N GLU A 85 7.91 -0.91 18.60
CA GLU A 85 6.53 -1.12 18.18
C GLU A 85 6.25 -0.46 16.83
N ALA A 86 6.62 0.81 16.66
CA ALA A 86 6.42 1.51 15.39
C ALA A 86 7.13 0.81 14.23
N LYS A 87 8.34 0.28 14.47
CA LYS A 87 9.07 -0.54 13.50
C LYS A 87 8.32 -1.83 13.14
N ARG A 88 7.83 -2.57 14.14
CA ARG A 88 7.10 -3.83 13.93
C ARG A 88 5.82 -3.59 13.15
N THR A 89 5.01 -2.62 13.59
CA THR A 89 3.78 -2.22 12.90
C THR A 89 4.06 -1.81 11.44
N HIS A 90 5.08 -0.99 11.19
CA HIS A 90 5.46 -0.63 9.81
C HIS A 90 5.87 -1.85 8.96
N ARG A 91 6.69 -2.75 9.50
CA ARG A 91 7.12 -3.98 8.80
C ARG A 91 5.93 -4.84 8.39
N ASP A 92 4.94 -4.96 9.26
CA ASP A 92 3.75 -5.78 8.98
C ASP A 92 2.92 -5.12 7.85
N ARG A 93 2.75 -3.79 7.86
CA ARG A 93 2.10 -3.06 6.75
C ARG A 93 2.89 -3.12 5.45
N TYR A 94 4.21 -3.05 5.51
CA TYR A 94 5.05 -3.17 4.33
C TYR A 94 4.91 -4.56 3.69
N SER A 95 4.85 -5.62 4.52
CA SER A 95 4.63 -6.99 4.05
C SER A 95 3.25 -7.15 3.39
N ALA A 96 2.20 -6.56 3.97
CA ALA A 96 0.89 -6.53 3.33
C ALA A 96 0.91 -5.78 1.99
N ALA A 97 1.63 -4.66 1.91
CA ALA A 97 1.77 -3.89 0.68
C ALA A 97 2.47 -4.69 -0.42
N GLN A 98 3.46 -5.52 -0.11
CA GLN A 98 4.12 -6.40 -1.09
C GLN A 98 3.16 -7.37 -1.79
N MET A 99 2.03 -7.69 -1.18
CA MET A 99 1.01 -8.57 -1.75
C MET A 99 -0.06 -7.83 -2.56
N ILE A 100 -0.21 -6.52 -2.37
CA ILE A 100 -1.37 -5.74 -2.83
C ILE A 100 -0.97 -4.63 -3.81
N ALA A 101 0.13 -3.94 -3.54
CA ALA A 101 0.55 -2.77 -4.27
C ALA A 101 1.22 -3.16 -5.60
N PRO A 102 1.03 -2.39 -6.68
CA PRO A 102 1.74 -2.59 -7.93
C PRO A 102 3.21 -2.16 -7.79
N ASP A 103 4.03 -2.64 -8.73
CA ASP A 103 5.48 -2.48 -8.72
C ASP A 103 5.95 -1.02 -8.61
N GLU A 104 5.27 -0.07 -9.27
CA GLU A 104 5.64 1.36 -9.20
C GLU A 104 5.53 1.90 -7.77
N VAL A 105 4.47 1.53 -7.05
CA VAL A 105 4.28 1.92 -5.65
C VAL A 105 5.27 1.18 -4.75
N LEU A 106 5.50 -0.11 -4.99
CA LEU A 106 6.45 -0.92 -4.23
C LEU A 106 7.89 -0.43 -4.36
N ALA A 107 8.30 0.05 -5.53
CA ALA A 107 9.62 0.64 -5.71
C ALA A 107 9.84 1.83 -4.77
N ARG A 108 8.85 2.72 -4.65
CA ARG A 108 8.91 3.86 -3.72
C ARG A 108 8.81 3.43 -2.26
N ALA A 109 7.95 2.47 -1.96
CA ALA A 109 7.82 1.93 -0.61
C ALA A 109 9.11 1.24 -0.13
N SER A 110 9.81 0.53 -1.02
CA SER A 110 11.09 -0.12 -0.72
C SER A 110 12.16 0.91 -0.34
N VAL A 111 12.25 2.02 -1.08
CA VAL A 111 13.18 3.12 -0.76
C VAL A 111 12.89 3.70 0.63
N VAL A 112 11.62 3.95 0.97
CA VAL A 112 11.22 4.41 2.30
C VAL A 112 11.60 3.39 3.38
N ASN A 113 11.26 2.10 3.18
CA ASN A 113 11.56 1.03 4.14
C ASN A 113 13.07 0.87 4.37
N GLN A 114 13.89 0.96 3.32
CA GLN A 114 15.35 0.91 3.44
C GLN A 114 15.89 2.10 4.24
N ALA A 115 15.43 3.32 3.95
CA ALA A 115 15.83 4.52 4.67
C ALA A 115 15.45 4.44 6.16
N LEU A 116 14.22 4.03 6.47
CA LEU A 116 13.74 3.83 7.84
C LEU A 116 14.60 2.81 8.60
N ASN A 117 14.87 1.66 8.01
CA ASN A 117 15.69 0.61 8.64
C ASN A 117 17.15 1.06 8.82
N LYS A 118 17.69 1.84 7.88
CA LYS A 118 19.04 2.40 8.01
C LYS A 118 19.13 3.36 9.20
N VAL A 119 18.21 4.31 9.31
CA VAL A 119 18.17 5.26 10.43
C VAL A 119 17.92 4.53 11.76
N TYR A 120 17.01 3.56 11.78
CA TYR A 120 16.80 2.72 12.96
C TYR A 120 18.08 2.01 13.42
N GLY A 121 18.82 1.39 12.48
CA GLY A 121 20.08 0.71 12.79
C GLY A 121 21.10 1.66 13.41
N GLN A 122 21.24 2.86 12.81
CA GLN A 122 22.10 3.92 13.33
C GLN A 122 21.67 4.36 14.73
N VAL A 123 20.36 4.58 14.96
CA VAL A 123 19.81 4.95 16.27
C VAL A 123 20.14 3.90 17.34
N LYS A 124 19.94 2.60 17.04
CA LYS A 124 20.22 1.53 18.01
C LYS A 124 21.72 1.38 18.30
N ARG A 125 22.60 1.66 17.33
CA ARG A 125 24.06 1.68 17.55
C ARG A 125 24.49 2.86 18.42
N LEU A 126 23.94 4.05 18.17
CA LEU A 126 24.18 5.24 18.99
C LEU A 126 23.70 5.00 20.44
N GLU A 127 22.53 4.41 20.62
CA GLU A 127 21.98 4.07 21.94
C GLU A 127 22.90 3.13 22.75
N ARG A 128 23.57 2.18 22.09
CA ARG A 128 24.53 1.26 22.73
C ARG A 128 25.93 1.87 22.96
N GLY A 129 26.19 3.07 22.45
CA GLY A 129 27.53 3.66 22.46
C GLY A 129 28.50 3.00 21.46
N GLU A 130 27.98 2.33 20.43
CA GLU A 130 28.75 1.61 19.41
C GLU A 130 28.49 2.14 17.99
N PRO A 131 28.67 3.45 17.72
CA PRO A 131 28.43 4.02 16.39
C PRO A 131 29.43 3.49 15.35
N GLU A 132 28.98 3.29 14.11
CA GLU A 132 29.88 3.08 12.97
C GLU A 132 30.61 4.39 12.58
N PRO A 133 31.72 4.32 11.83
CA PRO A 133 32.43 5.51 11.39
C PRO A 133 31.51 6.51 10.67
N GLY A 134 31.47 7.75 11.17
CA GLY A 134 30.63 8.84 10.64
C GLY A 134 29.20 8.87 11.20
N GLU A 135 28.81 7.90 12.01
CA GLU A 135 27.51 7.92 12.69
C GLU A 135 27.54 8.81 13.93
N THR A 136 26.64 9.79 13.95
CA THR A 136 26.43 10.70 15.06
C THR A 136 24.94 10.97 15.21
N ALA A 137 24.52 11.53 16.34
CA ALA A 137 23.13 12.00 16.51
C ALA A 137 22.75 13.09 15.49
N ALA A 138 23.72 13.83 14.95
CA ALA A 138 23.49 14.83 13.91
C ALA A 138 23.25 14.16 12.54
N THR A 139 24.10 13.20 12.14
CA THR A 139 23.94 12.49 10.86
C THR A 139 22.69 11.63 10.85
N ALA A 140 22.31 11.02 11.99
CA ALA A 140 21.06 10.27 12.11
C ALA A 140 19.82 11.18 11.96
N ALA A 141 19.83 12.36 12.56
CA ALA A 141 18.72 13.31 12.43
C ALA A 141 18.61 13.89 11.01
N GLN A 142 19.73 14.14 10.34
CA GLN A 142 19.75 14.55 8.94
C GLN A 142 19.14 13.46 8.05
N ALA A 143 19.58 12.22 8.20
CA ALA A 143 19.03 11.08 7.45
C ALA A 143 17.53 10.87 7.75
N GLN A 144 17.10 11.06 8.99
CA GLN A 144 15.69 10.99 9.38
C GLN A 144 14.86 12.10 8.72
N ALA A 145 15.38 13.32 8.62
CA ALA A 145 14.70 14.43 7.98
C ALA A 145 14.47 14.17 6.48
N GLU A 146 15.44 13.55 5.80
CA GLU A 146 15.35 13.18 4.38
C GLU A 146 14.23 12.16 4.09
N ILE A 147 13.82 11.36 5.08
CA ILE A 147 12.70 10.40 4.93
C ILE A 147 11.40 11.11 4.59
N TRP A 148 11.18 12.35 5.04
CA TRP A 148 9.96 13.09 4.72
C TRP A 148 9.78 13.34 3.23
N ASP A 149 10.86 13.54 2.48
CA ASP A 149 10.81 13.64 1.02
C ASP A 149 10.47 12.31 0.37
N LEU A 150 11.05 11.22 0.86
CA LEU A 150 10.74 9.87 0.38
C LEU A 150 9.25 9.52 0.63
N LEU A 151 8.72 9.88 1.79
CA LEU A 151 7.30 9.73 2.13
C LEU A 151 6.39 10.55 1.22
N ARG A 152 6.80 11.78 0.84
CA ARG A 152 6.08 12.61 -0.14
C ARG A 152 6.04 11.93 -1.50
N ALA A 153 7.17 11.43 -1.99
CA ALA A 153 7.28 10.74 -3.28
C ALA A 153 6.46 9.44 -3.33
N MET A 154 6.52 8.63 -2.26
CA MET A 154 5.71 7.41 -2.12
C MET A 154 4.22 7.74 -2.17
N ARG A 155 3.77 8.73 -1.38
CA ARG A 155 2.37 9.17 -1.36
C ARG A 155 1.90 9.69 -2.72
N ALA A 156 2.73 10.44 -3.44
CA ALA A 156 2.39 10.92 -4.77
C ALA A 156 2.14 9.76 -5.74
N THR A 157 2.98 8.73 -5.67
CA THR A 157 2.85 7.52 -6.50
C THR A 157 1.59 6.73 -6.16
N MET A 158 1.30 6.53 -4.87
CA MET A 158 0.04 5.93 -4.40
C MET A 158 -1.20 6.70 -4.90
N ARG A 159 -1.15 8.03 -4.91
CA ARG A 159 -2.26 8.86 -5.38
C ARG A 159 -2.48 8.78 -6.88
N ARG A 160 -1.41 8.65 -7.67
CA ARG A 160 -1.52 8.41 -9.12
C ARG A 160 -2.12 7.03 -9.40
N ASP A 161 -1.66 5.99 -8.69
CA ASP A 161 -2.21 4.64 -8.81
C ASP A 161 -3.71 4.59 -8.47
N LEU A 162 -4.15 5.34 -7.45
CA LEU A 162 -5.58 5.47 -7.11
C LEU A 162 -6.38 6.40 -8.04
N GLY A 163 -5.76 6.98 -9.08
CA GLY A 163 -6.43 7.93 -9.99
C GLY A 163 -6.79 9.29 -9.36
N VAL A 164 -6.18 9.63 -8.22
CA VAL A 164 -6.47 10.88 -7.47
C VAL A 164 -5.64 12.05 -7.97
N SER A 165 -4.48 11.81 -8.59
CA SER A 165 -3.61 12.85 -9.15
C SER A 165 -3.39 12.57 -10.64
N PRO A 166 -3.38 13.60 -11.51
CA PRO A 166 -3.19 13.42 -12.94
C PRO A 166 -1.84 12.77 -13.23
N VAL A 167 -1.79 11.99 -14.31
CA VAL A 167 -0.53 11.50 -14.89
C VAL A 167 0.16 12.69 -15.55
N GLU A 168 1.39 13.00 -15.14
CA GLU A 168 2.23 14.03 -15.78
C GLU A 168 2.74 13.55 -17.14
#